data_AF-A0A846NCD0-F1
#
_entry.id   AF-A0A846NCD0-F1
#
_cell.length_a   1.000
_cell.length_b   1.000
_cell.length_c   1.000
_cell.angle_alpha   90.00
_cell.angle_beta   90.00
_cell.angle_gamma   90.00
#
_symmetry.space_group_name_H-M   'P 1'
#
loop_
_entity.id
_entity.type
_entity.pdbx_description
1 polymer ?
#
loop_
_entity_poly.entity_id
_entity_poly.type
_entity_poly.pdbx_seq_one_letter_code
_entity_poly.pdbx_strand_id
1 'polypeptide(L)' 'MAFPLGGIGTGSISLGGWGQLRDWEIMNRPAKGFVIPRSFFTLKVRLPRKP' A
#
# COMPACT_ATOMS: atom_id res chain seq x y z
N MET A 1 7.47 12.23 -2.33
CA MET A 1 6.41 12.09 -3.35
C MET A 1 5.59 10.82 -3.11
N ALA A 2 4.27 10.88 -3.29
CA ALA A 2 3.34 9.76 -3.19
C ALA A 2 2.32 9.84 -4.32
N PHE A 3 1.90 8.70 -4.85
CA PHE A 3 0.87 8.62 -5.87
C PHE A 3 -0.42 8.05 -5.25
N PRO A 4 -1.54 8.78 -5.25
CA PRO A 4 -2.80 8.27 -4.72
C PRO A 4 -3.33 7.18 -5.64
N LEU A 5 -3.67 6.03 -5.06
CA LEU A 5 -4.33 4.91 -5.71
C LEU A 5 -5.78 4.88 -5.22
N GLY A 6 -6.72 5.17 -6.11
CA GLY A 6 -8.14 5.23 -5.80
C GLY A 6 -8.91 5.99 -6.88
N GLY A 7 -10.21 5.74 -6.96
CA GLY A 7 -11.13 6.46 -7.84
C GLY A 7 -11.93 7.51 -7.08
N ILE A 8 -12.72 8.28 -7.82
CA ILE A 8 -13.68 9.23 -7.24
C ILE A 8 -14.70 8.44 -6.41
N GLY A 9 -14.90 8.85 -5.16
CA GLY A 9 -15.91 8.26 -4.27
C GLY A 9 -15.54 6.92 -3.62
N THR A 10 -14.40 6.30 -3.97
CA THR A 10 -13.98 4.99 -3.38
C THR A 10 -13.14 5.13 -2.12
N GLY A 11 -12.59 6.32 -1.88
CA GLY A 11 -11.42 6.50 -1.01
C GLY A 11 -10.12 6.19 -1.74
N SER A 12 -8.99 6.55 -1.14
CA SER A 12 -7.66 6.39 -1.74
C SER A 12 -6.61 5.90 -0.74
N ILE A 13 -5.58 5.23 -1.25
CA ILE A 13 -4.36 4.85 -0.52
C ILE A 13 -3.18 5.36 -1.33
N SER A 14 -2.23 6.04 -0.71
CA SER A 14 -1.07 6.59 -1.41
C SER A 14 0.11 5.62 -1.45
N LEU A 15 0.66 5.40 -2.63
CA LEU A 15 1.91 4.66 -2.86
C LEU A 15 3.10 5.62 -2.81
N GLY A 16 3.97 5.47 -1.84
CA GLY A 16 5.21 6.22 -1.76
C GLY A 16 6.29 5.68 -2.71
N GLY A 17 7.29 6.51 -3.02
CA GLY A 17 8.39 6.14 -3.92
C GLY A 17 9.28 4.99 -3.43
N TRP A 18 9.15 4.57 -2.16
CA TRP A 18 9.86 3.42 -1.58
C TRP A 18 8.98 2.17 -1.56
N GLY A 19 7.81 2.19 -2.22
CA GLY A 19 6.85 1.10 -2.22
C GLY A 19 5.98 1.02 -0.96
N GLN A 20 6.00 2.03 -0.08
CA GLN A 20 5.16 2.07 1.11
C GLN A 20 3.71 2.42 0.79
N LEU A 21 2.77 1.76 1.46
CA LEU A 21 1.35 2.11 1.44
C LEU A 21 1.04 3.03 2.63
N ARG A 22 0.65 4.27 2.33
CA ARG A 22 0.38 5.32 3.32
C ARG A 22 -0.90 6.08 2.99
N ASP A 23 -1.32 6.99 3.86
CA ASP A 23 -2.43 7.91 3.63
C ASP A 23 -3.72 7.16 3.29
N TRP A 24 -4.19 6.30 4.20
CA TRP A 24 -5.34 5.39 4.00
C TRP A 24 -6.67 6.13 4.15
N GLU A 25 -7.04 6.91 3.15
CA GLU A 25 -8.25 7.73 3.12
C GLU A 25 -9.45 6.93 2.64
N ILE A 26 -9.94 6.03 3.49
CA ILE A 26 -11.09 5.16 3.23
C ILE A 26 -12.32 5.69 3.97
N MET A 27 -13.52 5.44 3.45
CA MET A 27 -14.80 5.84 4.06
C MET A 27 -14.94 7.36 4.31
N ASN A 28 -14.43 8.19 3.39
CA ASN A 28 -14.45 9.65 3.54
C ASN A 28 -13.76 10.14 4.84
N ARG A 29 -12.79 9.37 5.36
CA ARG A 29 -12.02 9.74 6.55
C ARG A 29 -10.61 10.18 6.14
N PRO A 30 -10.23 11.45 6.38
CA PRO A 30 -8.86 11.89 6.11
C PRO A 30 -7.89 11.14 7.03
N ALA A 31 -6.81 10.63 6.46
CA ALA A 31 -5.82 9.80 7.15
C ALA A 31 -4.40 10.07 6.63
N LYS A 32 -4.09 11.31 6.25
CA LYS A 32 -2.74 11.71 5.82
C LYS A 32 -1.71 11.42 6.91
N GLY A 33 -0.54 10.93 6.52
CA GLY A 33 0.52 10.47 7.40
C GLY A 33 0.28 9.10 8.03
N PHE A 34 -0.94 8.54 7.96
CA PHE A 34 -1.25 7.26 8.57
C PHE A 34 -0.66 6.11 7.77
N VAL A 35 0.08 5.24 8.45
CA VAL A 35 0.68 4.02 7.90
C VAL A 35 0.20 2.85 8.72
N ILE A 36 -0.43 1.88 8.07
CA ILE A 36 -0.88 0.64 8.71
C ILE A 36 0.34 -0.26 8.96
N PRO A 37 0.59 -0.71 10.20
CA PRO A 37 1.65 -1.67 10.48
C PRO A 37 1.47 -2.95 9.67
N ARG A 38 2.57 -3.52 9.18
CA ARG A 38 2.58 -4.77 8.39
C ARG A 38 1.81 -4.70 7.06
N SER A 39 1.60 -3.49 6.52
CA SER A 39 1.06 -3.30 5.18
C SER A 39 2.20 -3.02 4.19
N PHE A 40 2.82 -4.09 3.71
CA PHE A 40 3.92 -4.04 2.74
C PHE A 40 3.87 -5.25 1.81
N PHE A 41 4.41 -5.10 0.61
CA PHE A 41 4.54 -6.22 -0.33
C PHE A 41 5.53 -7.25 0.20
N THR A 42 5.20 -8.53 0.09
CA THR A 42 6.07 -9.64 0.46
C THR A 42 6.29 -10.56 -0.73
N LEU A 43 7.48 -11.13 -0.82
CA LEU A 43 7.85 -12.09 -1.85
C LEU A 43 8.23 -13.41 -1.19
N LYS A 44 7.60 -14.49 -1.64
CA LYS A 44 7.96 -15.85 -1.26
C LYS A 44 8.54 -16.55 -2.48
N VAL A 45 9.78 -17.00 -2.36
CA VAL A 45 10.46 -17.78 -3.40
C VAL A 45 10.56 -19.23 -2.96
N ARG A 46 10.32 -20.17 -3.87
CA ARG A 46 10.59 -21.59 -3.70
C ARG A 46 11.58 -22.01 -4.77
N LEU A 47 12.70 -22.58 -4.36
CA LEU A 47 13.67 -23.15 -5.28
C LEU A 47 13.14 -24.48 -5.85
N PRO A 48 13.44 -24.81 -7.11
CA PRO A 48 13.17 -26.12 -7.65
C PRO A 48 13.87 -27.18 -6.79
N ARG A 49 13.19 -28.30 -6.54
CA ARG A 49 13.83 -29.43 -5.85
C ARG A 49 14.98 -29.90 -6.73
N LYS A 50 16.17 -29.97 -6.14
CA LYS A 50 17.31 -30.65 -6.75
C LYS A 50 16.88 -32.12 -6.99
N PRO A 51 17.13 -32.69 -8.17
CA PRO A 51 16.82 -34.09 -8.43
C PRO A 51 17.53 -35.01 -7.44
#